data_AF-A0A395LVU3-F1
#
_entry.id   AF-A0A395LVU3-F1
#
_cell.length_a   1.000
_cell.length_b   1.000
_cell.length_c   1.000
_cell.angle_alpha   90.00
_cell.angle_beta   90.00
_cell.angle_gamma   90.00
#
_symmetry.space_group_name_H-M   'P 1'
#
loop_
_entity.id
_entity.type
_entity.pdbx_description
1 polymer ?
#
loop_
_entity_poly.entity_id
_entity_poly.type
_entity_poly.pdbx_seq_one_letter_code
_entity_poly.pdbx_strand_id
1 'polypeptide(L)'
;MAETVLYEEALNAMHAALDAAGCVVREFHETAEHAQSAFCDYNAALRQSLAQYHSVRHKDFDKMFKNAVEAQKRCETELSLSVCQFLSEQTELSQEVLRELTSLPKVEQAQHARRVAEVAALTKKFVELQHKRREELLQLFRDFRAEQEAFSAQLRTCIAKAKELRLKDLKAMFEKFQRDSEERIRQTQARRREVAEMLQRFKLQRLKHSKTVHHVRENA
;
A
#
# COMPACT_ATOMS: atom_id res chain seq x y z
N MET A 1 -37.13 -2.09 -11.91
CA MET A 1 -36.28 -0.95 -12.32
C MET A 1 -35.21 -0.64 -11.28
N ALA A 2 -35.54 -0.41 -10.00
CA ALA A 2 -34.53 -0.10 -8.97
C ALA A 2 -33.48 -1.21 -8.74
N GLU A 3 -33.89 -2.48 -8.82
CA GLU A 3 -33.00 -3.62 -8.66
C GLU A 3 -31.97 -3.74 -9.79
N THR A 4 -32.38 -3.50 -11.03
CA THR A 4 -31.51 -3.52 -12.21
C THR A 4 -30.43 -2.44 -12.13
N VAL A 5 -30.81 -1.24 -11.65
CA VAL A 5 -29.89 -0.13 -11.41
C VAL A 5 -28.86 -0.48 -10.32
N LEU A 6 -29.28 -1.14 -9.23
CA LEU A 6 -28.35 -1.58 -8.18
C LEU A 6 -27.32 -2.60 -8.68
N TYR A 7 -27.74 -3.57 -9.51
CA TYR A 7 -26.81 -4.54 -10.09
C TYR A 7 -25.81 -3.87 -11.03
N GLU A 8 -26.25 -2.91 -11.85
CA GLU A 8 -25.38 -2.13 -12.72
C GLU A 8 -24.39 -1.28 -11.90
N GLU A 9 -24.85 -0.60 -10.86
CA GLU A 9 -23.99 0.18 -9.94
C GLU A 9 -22.94 -0.71 -9.28
N ALA A 10 -23.31 -1.90 -8.81
CA ALA A 10 -22.38 -2.83 -8.19
C ALA A 10 -21.37 -3.40 -9.19
N LEU A 11 -21.80 -3.74 -10.41
CA LEU A 11 -20.90 -4.17 -11.49
C LEU A 11 -19.89 -3.08 -11.84
N ASN A 12 -20.35 -1.83 -11.98
CA ASN A 12 -19.48 -0.69 -12.24
C ASN A 12 -18.48 -0.46 -11.09
N ALA A 13 -18.93 -0.58 -9.84
CA ALA A 13 -18.05 -0.51 -8.68
C ALA A 13 -16.97 -1.60 -8.69
N MET A 14 -17.34 -2.84 -9.04
CA MET A 14 -16.38 -3.96 -9.13
C MET A 14 -15.39 -3.78 -10.28
N HIS A 15 -15.83 -3.31 -11.45
CA HIS A 15 -14.92 -2.98 -12.55
C HIS A 15 -13.94 -1.88 -12.14
N ALA A 16 -14.42 -0.81 -11.51
CA ALA A 16 -13.56 0.25 -10.99
C ALA A 16 -12.57 -0.27 -9.91
N ALA A 17 -12.98 -1.25 -9.11
CA ALA A 17 -12.11 -1.95 -8.16
C ALA A 17 -10.97 -2.72 -8.84
N LEU A 18 -11.28 -3.47 -9.89
CA LEU A 18 -10.30 -4.19 -10.69
C LEU A 18 -9.33 -3.24 -11.39
N ASP A 19 -9.82 -2.16 -12.00
CA ASP A 19 -8.98 -1.16 -12.66
C ASP A 19 -8.02 -0.50 -11.66
N ALA A 20 -8.52 -0.12 -10.48
CA ALA A 20 -7.69 0.44 -9.43
C ALA A 20 -6.62 -0.54 -8.94
N ALA A 21 -6.96 -1.82 -8.79
CA ALA A 21 -6.00 -2.87 -8.46
C ALA A 21 -4.90 -2.98 -9.52
N GLY A 22 -5.28 -2.98 -10.80
CA GLY A 22 -4.35 -2.94 -11.92
C GLY A 22 -3.42 -1.72 -11.88
N CYS A 23 -3.94 -0.52 -11.58
CA CYS A 23 -3.13 0.68 -11.40
C CYS A 23 -2.13 0.56 -10.25
N VAL A 24 -2.58 0.09 -9.08
CA VAL A 24 -1.73 -0.05 -7.88
C VAL A 24 -0.60 -1.05 -8.12
N VAL A 25 -0.90 -2.22 -8.71
CA VAL A 25 0.11 -3.24 -9.01
C VAL A 25 1.14 -2.72 -10.02
N ARG A 26 0.69 -2.00 -11.05
CA ARG A 26 1.58 -1.39 -12.04
C ARG A 26 2.51 -0.36 -11.43
N GLU A 27 1.97 0.58 -10.64
CA GLU A 27 2.77 1.62 -9.98
C GLU A 27 3.78 1.03 -8.99
N PHE A 28 3.39 -0.03 -8.26
CA PHE A 28 4.32 -0.76 -7.41
C PHE A 28 5.48 -1.35 -8.22
N HIS A 29 5.17 -2.02 -9.33
CA HIS A 29 6.17 -2.65 -10.18
C HIS A 29 7.13 -1.61 -10.79
N GLU A 30 6.61 -0.56 -11.41
CA GLU A 30 7.41 0.53 -11.99
C GLU A 30 8.31 1.19 -10.93
N THR A 31 7.77 1.41 -9.72
CA THR A 31 8.50 2.03 -8.63
C THR A 31 9.60 1.12 -8.08
N ALA A 32 9.34 -0.18 -7.95
CA ALA A 32 10.32 -1.16 -7.49
C ALA A 32 11.45 -1.35 -8.52
N GLU A 33 11.11 -1.50 -9.80
CA GLU A 33 12.09 -1.63 -10.89
C GLU A 33 12.97 -0.39 -11.00
N HIS A 34 12.39 0.81 -10.94
CA HIS A 34 13.14 2.05 -10.98
C HIS A 34 14.15 2.14 -9.83
N ALA A 35 13.71 1.84 -8.59
CA ALA A 35 14.58 1.87 -7.43
C ALA A 35 15.70 0.83 -7.51
N GLN A 36 15.40 -0.39 -7.97
CA GLN A 36 16.38 -1.45 -8.14
C GLN A 36 17.42 -1.11 -9.20
N SER A 37 16.99 -0.61 -10.36
CA SER A 37 17.89 -0.17 -11.44
C SER A 37 18.82 0.95 -10.95
N ALA A 38 18.26 1.97 -10.31
CA ALA A 38 19.03 3.10 -9.79
C ALA A 38 20.10 2.64 -8.79
N PHE A 39 19.75 1.74 -7.87
CA PHE A 39 20.72 1.18 -6.91
C PHE A 39 21.86 0.40 -7.58
N CYS A 40 21.55 -0.40 -8.62
CA CYS A 40 22.56 -1.13 -9.38
C CYS A 40 23.54 -0.18 -10.09
N ASP A 41 23.02 0.87 -10.73
CA ASP A 41 23.83 1.85 -11.45
C ASP A 41 24.77 2.60 -10.50
N TYR A 42 24.27 3.04 -9.33
CA TYR A 42 25.12 3.71 -8.34
C TYR A 42 26.16 2.79 -7.73
N ASN A 43 25.84 1.52 -7.49
CA ASN A 43 26.82 0.55 -7.02
C ASN A 43 27.99 0.45 -8.00
N ALA A 44 27.68 0.30 -9.29
CA ALA A 44 28.69 0.19 -10.34
C ALA A 44 29.55 1.47 -10.41
N ALA A 45 28.92 2.64 -10.43
CA ALA A 45 29.60 3.93 -10.49
C ALA A 45 30.51 4.18 -9.27
N LEU A 46 30.03 3.89 -8.07
CA LEU A 46 30.81 4.05 -6.83
C LEU A 46 31.99 3.08 -6.76
N ARG A 47 31.80 1.81 -7.15
CA ARG A 47 32.87 0.82 -7.19
C ARG A 47 33.95 1.21 -8.19
N GLN A 48 33.56 1.66 -9.38
CA GLN A 48 34.49 2.16 -10.39
C GLN A 48 35.27 3.37 -9.87
N SER A 49 34.60 4.33 -9.25
CA SER A 49 35.26 5.50 -8.67
C SER A 49 36.25 5.11 -7.57
N LEU A 50 35.88 4.20 -6.65
CA LEU A 50 36.77 3.77 -5.57
C LEU A 50 38.01 3.02 -6.09
N ALA A 51 37.84 2.19 -7.12
CA ALA A 51 38.94 1.47 -7.77
C ALA A 51 39.94 2.42 -8.43
N GLN A 52 39.44 3.46 -9.11
CA GLN A 52 40.27 4.49 -9.76
C GLN A 52 41.15 5.27 -8.77
N TYR A 53 40.65 5.53 -7.56
CA TYR A 53 41.40 6.29 -6.54
C TYR A 53 42.15 5.41 -5.52
N HIS A 54 42.28 4.10 -5.80
CA HIS A 54 43.03 3.11 -5.00
C HIS A 54 42.72 3.20 -3.49
N SER A 55 41.45 3.41 -3.15
CA SER A 55 41.05 3.59 -1.75
C SER A 55 41.09 2.25 -1.01
N VAL A 56 41.92 2.14 0.02
CA VAL A 56 42.05 0.96 0.91
C VAL A 56 40.77 0.64 1.70
N ARG A 57 39.69 1.42 1.51
CA ARG A 57 38.44 1.37 2.30
C ARG A 57 37.27 0.67 1.59
N HIS A 58 37.55 -0.15 0.57
CA HIS A 58 36.52 -0.92 -0.14
C HIS A 58 35.62 -1.74 0.80
N LYS A 59 36.20 -2.32 1.86
CA LYS A 59 35.45 -3.11 2.85
C LYS A 59 34.42 -2.28 3.64
N ASP A 60 34.76 -1.04 4.00
CA ASP A 60 33.84 -0.14 4.70
C ASP A 60 32.72 0.31 3.78
N PHE A 61 33.04 0.60 2.52
CA PHE A 61 32.07 0.91 1.49
C PHE A 61 31.10 -0.25 1.26
N ASP A 62 31.60 -1.47 1.04
CA ASP A 62 30.78 -2.65 0.82
C ASP A 62 29.82 -2.90 1.99
N LYS A 63 30.29 -2.67 3.23
CA LYS A 63 29.43 -2.78 4.41
C LYS A 63 28.32 -1.72 4.42
N MET A 64 28.64 -0.46 4.16
CA MET A 64 27.64 0.62 4.12
C MET A 64 26.62 0.41 2.99
N PHE A 65 27.12 0.05 1.81
CA PHE A 65 26.27 -0.20 0.65
C PHE A 65 25.35 -1.41 0.87
N LYS A 66 25.87 -2.50 1.46
CA LYS A 66 25.07 -3.65 1.86
C LYS A 66 23.93 -3.26 2.80
N ASN A 67 24.23 -2.46 3.84
CA ASN A 67 23.20 -1.99 4.77
C ASN A 67 22.11 -1.16 4.08
N ALA A 68 22.50 -0.32 3.11
CA ALA A 68 21.57 0.48 2.32
C ALA A 68 20.66 -0.38 1.44
N VAL A 69 21.22 -1.39 0.77
CA VAL A 69 20.46 -2.37 -0.01
C VAL A 69 19.49 -3.16 0.88
N GLU A 70 19.91 -3.52 2.09
CA GLU A 70 19.03 -4.20 3.05
C GLU A 70 17.91 -3.29 3.58
N ALA A 71 18.18 -1.99 3.79
CA ALA A 71 17.14 -1.02 4.13
C ALA A 71 16.13 -0.88 2.97
N GLN A 72 16.64 -0.74 1.74
CA GLN A 72 15.83 -0.68 0.53
C GLN A 72 14.91 -1.89 0.36
N LYS A 73 15.47 -3.10 0.48
CA LYS A 73 14.69 -4.36 0.39
C LYS A 73 13.63 -4.45 1.47
N ARG A 74 13.91 -3.98 2.70
CA ARG A 74 12.92 -3.93 3.77
C ARG A 74 11.76 -2.99 3.42
N CYS A 75 12.06 -1.81 2.87
CA CYS A 75 11.02 -0.90 2.37
C CYS A 75 10.19 -1.55 1.25
N GLU A 76 10.82 -2.12 0.22
CA GLU A 76 10.13 -2.80 -0.88
C GLU A 76 9.24 -3.94 -0.39
N THR A 77 9.71 -4.72 0.59
CA THR A 77 8.92 -5.77 1.25
C THR A 77 7.69 -5.18 1.94
N GLU A 78 7.84 -4.08 2.66
CA GLU A 78 6.73 -3.42 3.34
C GLU A 78 5.73 -2.80 2.36
N LEU A 79 6.20 -2.21 1.25
CA LEU A 79 5.36 -1.74 0.16
C LEU A 79 4.58 -2.89 -0.49
N SER A 80 5.25 -4.01 -0.78
CA SER A 80 4.63 -5.22 -1.32
C SER A 80 3.54 -5.77 -0.38
N LEU A 81 3.81 -5.83 0.92
CA LEU A 81 2.81 -6.21 1.93
C LEU A 81 1.59 -5.28 1.91
N SER A 82 1.77 -3.97 1.69
CA SER A 82 0.65 -3.01 1.62
C SER A 82 -0.21 -3.25 0.38
N VAL A 83 0.42 -3.59 -0.75
CA VAL A 83 -0.29 -3.98 -1.97
C VAL A 83 -1.07 -5.27 -1.75
N CYS A 84 -0.44 -6.30 -1.20
CA CYS A 84 -1.12 -7.58 -0.89
C CYS A 84 -2.33 -7.38 0.03
N GLN A 85 -2.20 -6.55 1.06
CA GLN A 85 -3.31 -6.22 1.96
C GLN A 85 -4.45 -5.52 1.23
N PHE A 86 -4.14 -4.52 0.42
CA PHE A 86 -5.16 -3.84 -0.39
C PHE A 86 -5.88 -4.81 -1.33
N LEU A 87 -5.16 -5.71 -2.02
CA LEU A 87 -5.79 -6.70 -2.89
C LEU A 87 -6.68 -7.68 -2.11
N SER A 88 -6.27 -8.09 -0.90
CA SER A 88 -7.09 -8.90 -0.01
C SER A 88 -8.36 -8.15 0.41
N GLU A 89 -8.23 -6.88 0.82
CA GLU A 89 -9.35 -6.01 1.20
C GLU A 89 -10.34 -5.85 0.03
N GLN A 90 -9.84 -5.60 -1.20
CA GLN A 90 -10.68 -5.53 -2.39
C GLN A 90 -11.44 -6.82 -2.66
N THR A 91 -10.76 -7.97 -2.49
CA THR A 91 -11.36 -9.28 -2.67
C THR A 91 -12.47 -9.53 -1.64
N GLU A 92 -12.19 -9.29 -0.37
CA GLU A 92 -13.14 -9.49 0.74
C GLU A 92 -14.39 -8.62 0.58
N LEU A 93 -14.21 -7.33 0.27
CA LEU A 93 -15.32 -6.39 0.10
C LEU A 93 -16.15 -6.74 -1.15
N SER A 94 -15.51 -7.11 -2.26
CA SER A 94 -16.22 -7.52 -3.48
C SER A 94 -17.04 -8.78 -3.24
N GLN A 95 -16.49 -9.79 -2.54
CA GLN A 95 -17.22 -10.99 -2.15
C GLN A 95 -18.38 -10.71 -1.20
N GLU A 96 -18.26 -9.69 -0.36
CA GLU A 96 -19.34 -9.26 0.51
C GLU A 96 -20.48 -8.61 -0.27
N VAL A 97 -20.18 -7.66 -1.17
CA VAL A 97 -21.19 -7.03 -2.04
C VAL A 97 -21.90 -8.10 -2.88
N LEU A 98 -21.15 -9.04 -3.47
CA LEU A 98 -21.73 -10.17 -4.21
C LEU A 98 -22.67 -11.02 -3.35
N ARG A 99 -22.25 -11.40 -2.14
CA ARG A 99 -23.10 -12.17 -1.23
C ARG A 99 -24.39 -11.43 -0.90
N GLU A 100 -24.30 -10.16 -0.55
CA GLU A 100 -25.48 -9.36 -0.19
C GLU A 100 -26.43 -9.19 -1.39
N LEU A 101 -25.91 -8.95 -2.60
CA LEU A 101 -26.70 -8.91 -3.83
C LEU A 101 -27.41 -10.24 -4.09
N THR A 102 -26.69 -11.37 -4.00
CA THR A 102 -27.30 -12.69 -4.21
C THR A 102 -28.33 -13.08 -3.14
N SER A 103 -28.26 -12.44 -1.96
CA SER A 103 -29.20 -12.64 -0.85
C SER A 103 -30.47 -11.80 -0.95
N LEU A 104 -30.58 -10.92 -1.96
CA LEU A 104 -31.76 -10.06 -2.11
C LEU A 104 -33.03 -10.90 -2.33
N PRO A 105 -34.11 -10.66 -1.57
CA PRO A 105 -35.36 -11.40 -1.74
C PRO A 105 -35.96 -11.11 -3.11
N LYS A 106 -36.35 -12.15 -3.87
CA LYS A 106 -36.91 -12.03 -5.22
C LYS A 106 -38.39 -11.62 -5.29
N VAL A 107 -39.06 -11.47 -4.14
CA VAL A 107 -40.53 -11.26 -4.06
C VAL A 107 -40.84 -10.00 -3.26
N GLU A 108 -41.94 -9.32 -3.64
CA GLU A 108 -42.53 -8.14 -3.01
C GLU A 108 -42.90 -8.38 -1.54
N GLN A 109 -41.91 -8.31 -0.66
CA GLN A 109 -42.10 -8.11 0.77
C GLN A 109 -41.82 -6.65 1.09
N ALA A 110 -42.52 -6.09 2.08
CA ALA A 110 -42.24 -4.76 2.62
C ALA A 110 -40.76 -4.57 3.06
N GLN A 111 -40.01 -5.67 3.25
CA GLN A 111 -38.58 -5.68 3.54
C GLN A 111 -37.66 -5.54 2.31
N HIS A 112 -38.16 -5.76 1.09
CA HIS A 112 -37.34 -5.74 -0.12
C HIS A 112 -36.73 -4.34 -0.38
N ALA A 113 -37.54 -3.28 -0.36
CA ALA A 113 -37.05 -1.91 -0.56
C ALA A 113 -35.99 -1.51 0.49
N ARG A 114 -36.18 -1.93 1.74
CA ARG A 114 -35.19 -1.73 2.81
C ARG A 114 -33.88 -2.48 2.53
N ARG A 115 -33.95 -3.75 2.13
CA ARG A 115 -32.75 -4.55 1.82
C ARG A 115 -32.00 -4.00 0.61
N VAL A 116 -32.71 -3.58 -0.44
CA VAL A 116 -32.12 -2.89 -1.60
C VAL A 116 -31.37 -1.63 -1.17
N ALA A 117 -31.95 -0.81 -0.28
CA ALA A 117 -31.29 0.38 0.25
C ALA A 117 -30.05 0.04 1.12
N GLU A 118 -30.10 -1.02 1.92
CA GLU A 118 -28.95 -1.50 2.70
C GLU A 118 -27.79 -1.96 1.80
N VAL A 119 -28.09 -2.70 0.73
CA VAL A 119 -27.07 -3.14 -0.25
C VAL A 119 -26.52 -1.96 -1.05
N ALA A 120 -27.36 -1.01 -1.45
CA ALA A 120 -26.91 0.22 -2.12
C ALA A 120 -25.95 1.02 -1.22
N ALA A 121 -26.27 1.17 0.06
CA ALA A 121 -25.40 1.84 1.03
C ALA A 121 -24.06 1.10 1.22
N LEU A 122 -24.09 -0.24 1.23
CA LEU A 122 -22.88 -1.06 1.28
C LEU A 122 -22.01 -0.87 0.03
N THR A 123 -22.60 -0.92 -1.18
CA THR A 123 -21.89 -0.69 -2.44
C THR A 123 -21.26 0.70 -2.48
N LYS A 124 -21.98 1.73 -2.02
CA LYS A 124 -21.43 3.09 -1.92
C LYS A 124 -20.23 3.14 -0.96
N LYS A 125 -20.36 2.54 0.22
CA LYS A 125 -19.26 2.46 1.20
C LYS A 125 -18.06 1.69 0.65
N PHE A 126 -18.29 0.64 -0.12
CA PHE A 126 -17.24 -0.11 -0.82
C PHE A 126 -16.45 0.80 -1.75
N VAL A 127 -17.13 1.56 -2.61
CA VAL A 127 -16.49 2.52 -3.53
C VAL A 127 -15.69 3.57 -2.77
N GLU A 128 -16.25 4.16 -1.71
CA GLU A 128 -15.55 5.17 -0.90
C GLU A 128 -14.28 4.62 -0.24
N LEU A 129 -14.35 3.42 0.35
CA LEU A 129 -13.19 2.76 0.97
C LEU A 129 -12.13 2.39 -0.06
N GLN A 130 -12.56 1.85 -1.21
CA GLN A 130 -11.68 1.46 -2.30
C GLN A 130 -10.93 2.67 -2.87
N HIS A 131 -11.63 3.79 -3.10
CA HIS A 131 -11.02 5.02 -3.56
C HIS A 131 -10.00 5.57 -2.56
N LYS A 132 -10.41 5.71 -1.28
CA LYS A 132 -9.52 6.22 -0.23
C LYS A 132 -8.27 5.37 -0.09
N ARG A 133 -8.42 4.04 -0.06
CA ARG A 133 -7.29 3.13 0.14
C ARG A 133 -6.33 3.14 -1.04
N ARG A 134 -6.86 3.27 -2.26
CA ARG A 134 -6.05 3.48 -3.47
C ARG A 134 -5.24 4.76 -3.36
N GLU A 135 -5.85 5.89 -2.98
CA GLU A 135 -5.14 7.17 -2.86
C GLU A 135 -4.02 7.11 -1.82
N GLU A 136 -4.27 6.47 -0.67
CA GLU A 136 -3.25 6.26 0.36
C GLU A 136 -2.03 5.47 -0.17
N LEU A 137 -2.28 4.41 -0.96
CA LEU A 137 -1.21 3.62 -1.57
C LEU A 137 -0.46 4.39 -2.65
N LEU A 138 -1.16 5.12 -3.51
CA LEU A 138 -0.53 5.95 -4.53
C LEU A 138 0.34 7.04 -3.89
N GLN A 139 -0.10 7.64 -2.78
CA GLN A 139 0.71 8.58 -2.05
C GLN A 139 1.96 7.91 -1.46
N LEU A 140 1.82 6.70 -0.89
CA LEU A 140 2.96 5.94 -0.39
C LEU A 140 4.01 5.65 -1.48
N PHE A 141 3.57 5.32 -2.70
CA PHE A 141 4.47 5.12 -3.85
C PHE A 141 5.19 6.41 -4.25
N ARG A 142 4.48 7.55 -4.29
CA ARG A 142 5.08 8.85 -4.58
C ARG A 142 6.12 9.24 -3.53
N ASP A 143 5.79 9.10 -2.26
CA ASP A 143 6.70 9.40 -1.15
C ASP A 143 7.94 8.51 -1.19
N PHE A 144 7.79 7.25 -1.62
CA PHE A 144 8.93 6.36 -1.79
C PHE A 144 9.80 6.78 -2.99
N ARG A 145 9.19 7.05 -4.14
CA ARG A 145 9.92 7.51 -5.34
C ARG A 145 10.69 8.80 -5.06
N ALA A 146 10.07 9.77 -4.38
CA ALA A 146 10.72 11.02 -4.00
C ALA A 146 11.94 10.80 -3.09
N GLU A 147 11.86 9.88 -2.12
CA GLU A 147 13.01 9.52 -1.30
C GLU A 147 14.13 8.85 -2.10
N GLN A 148 13.77 7.94 -3.02
CA GLN A 148 14.75 7.30 -3.91
C GLN A 148 15.46 8.33 -4.79
N GLU A 149 14.72 9.29 -5.35
CA GLU A 149 15.27 10.37 -6.16
C GLU A 149 16.17 11.30 -5.35
N ALA A 150 15.76 11.65 -4.13
CA ALA A 150 16.56 12.47 -3.22
C ALA A 150 17.86 11.77 -2.81
N PHE A 151 17.79 10.46 -2.49
CA PHE A 151 18.94 9.64 -2.17
C PHE A 151 19.88 9.49 -3.38
N SER A 152 19.30 9.23 -4.55
CA SER A 152 20.00 9.20 -5.84
C SER A 152 20.76 10.50 -6.13
N ALA A 153 20.12 11.65 -5.92
CA ALA A 153 20.73 12.96 -6.14
C ALA A 153 21.91 13.20 -5.19
N GLN A 154 21.78 12.79 -3.92
CA GLN A 154 22.88 12.85 -2.95
C GLN A 154 24.03 11.94 -3.35
N LEU A 155 23.75 10.70 -3.78
CA LEU A 155 24.76 9.77 -4.30
C LEU A 155 25.51 10.35 -5.50
N ARG A 156 24.81 10.91 -6.49
CA ARG A 156 25.43 11.57 -7.65
C ARG A 156 26.34 12.71 -7.23
N THR A 157 25.89 13.52 -6.28
CA THR A 157 26.69 14.63 -5.72
C THR A 157 27.96 14.10 -5.04
N CYS A 158 27.86 12.99 -4.30
CA CYS A 158 29.00 12.34 -3.70
C CYS A 158 29.98 11.75 -4.74
N ILE A 159 29.47 11.12 -5.79
CA ILE A 159 30.30 10.59 -6.88
C ILE A 159 31.01 11.73 -7.62
N ALA A 160 30.32 12.84 -7.91
CA ALA A 160 30.91 14.00 -8.56
C ALA A 160 32.04 14.64 -7.71
N LYS A 161 31.90 14.58 -6.38
CA LYS A 161 32.90 15.05 -5.41
C LYS A 161 33.88 13.95 -4.98
N ALA A 162 33.96 12.81 -5.67
CA ALA A 162 34.74 11.64 -5.25
C ALA A 162 36.22 11.95 -4.94
N LYS A 163 36.83 12.94 -5.62
CA LYS A 163 38.21 13.41 -5.34
C LYS A 163 38.36 14.09 -3.97
N GLU A 164 37.27 14.64 -3.43
CA GLU A 164 37.20 15.39 -2.17
C GLU A 164 36.39 14.65 -1.10
N LEU A 165 35.78 13.52 -1.46
CA LEU A 165 34.78 12.88 -0.63
C LEU A 165 35.42 12.20 0.58
N ARG A 166 35.06 12.69 1.78
CA ARG A 166 35.43 12.00 3.01
C ARG A 166 34.44 10.86 3.22
N LEU A 167 34.94 9.67 3.51
CA LEU A 167 34.12 8.49 3.86
C LEU A 167 33.04 8.81 4.92
N LYS A 168 33.32 9.78 5.80
CA LYS A 168 32.41 10.29 6.82
C LYS A 168 31.11 10.85 6.23
N ASP A 169 31.16 11.53 5.09
CA ASP A 169 30.00 12.18 4.47
C ASP A 169 29.09 11.12 3.82
N LEU A 170 29.69 10.14 3.14
CA LEU A 170 28.99 8.99 2.58
C LEU A 170 28.31 8.16 3.68
N LYS A 171 29.01 7.95 4.79
CA LYS A 171 28.48 7.24 5.97
C LYS A 171 27.28 7.95 6.57
N ALA A 172 27.38 9.26 6.80
CA ALA A 172 26.28 10.06 7.35
C ALA A 172 25.03 10.02 6.46
N MET A 173 25.22 10.02 5.13
CA MET A 173 24.12 9.90 4.17
C MET A 173 23.44 8.53 4.24
N PHE A 174 24.20 7.43 4.26
CA PHE A 174 23.62 6.08 4.39
C PHE A 174 22.90 5.89 5.74
N GLU A 175 23.45 6.42 6.83
CA GLU A 175 22.81 6.39 8.15
C GLU A 175 21.51 7.20 8.18
N LYS A 176 21.47 8.34 7.48
CA LYS A 176 20.24 9.10 7.31
C LYS A 176 19.20 8.30 6.53
N PHE A 177 19.56 7.76 5.36
CA PHE A 177 18.67 6.93 4.54
C PHE A 177 18.08 5.76 5.34
N GLN A 178 18.92 5.08 6.14
CA GLN A 178 18.47 3.99 6.98
C GLN A 178 17.45 4.45 8.04
N ARG A 179 17.71 5.58 8.71
CA ARG A 179 16.78 6.13 9.72
C ARG A 179 15.44 6.53 9.11
N ASP A 180 15.48 7.21 7.96
CA ASP A 180 14.26 7.66 7.25
C ASP A 180 13.42 6.43 6.82
N SER A 181 14.09 5.39 6.30
CA SER A 181 13.49 4.09 5.99
C SER A 181 12.84 3.43 7.22
N GLU A 182 13.54 3.35 8.35
CA GLU A 182 13.03 2.71 9.58
C GLU A 182 11.82 3.44 10.16
N GLU A 183 11.82 4.78 10.12
CA GLU A 183 10.71 5.60 10.57
C GLU A 183 9.45 5.38 9.71
N ARG A 184 9.60 5.32 8.39
CA ARG A 184 8.51 5.00 7.46
C ARG A 184 7.90 3.62 7.73
N ILE A 185 8.74 2.62 7.99
CA ILE A 185 8.27 1.26 8.33
C ILE A 185 7.40 1.32 9.60
N ARG A 186 7.85 2.03 10.64
CA ARG A 186 7.06 2.20 11.88
C ARG A 186 5.72 2.88 11.62
N GLN A 187 5.71 3.97 10.86
CA GLN A 187 4.48 4.69 10.53
C GLN A 187 3.50 3.83 9.73
N THR A 188 4.02 3.05 8.77
CA THR A 188 3.21 2.14 7.95
C THR A 188 2.61 1.02 8.81
N GLN A 189 3.41 0.44 9.71
CA GLN A 189 2.95 -0.59 10.64
C GLN A 189 1.92 -0.04 11.64
N ALA A 190 2.09 1.18 12.14
CA ALA A 190 1.11 1.84 13.01
C ALA A 190 -0.24 2.02 12.31
N ARG A 191 -0.24 2.57 11.09
CA ARG A 191 -1.46 2.73 10.27
C ARG A 191 -2.16 1.40 10.02
N ARG A 192 -1.41 0.32 9.72
CA ARG A 192 -1.99 -1.03 9.55
C ARG A 192 -2.71 -1.52 10.79
N ARG A 193 -2.16 -1.28 11.99
CA ARG A 193 -2.81 -1.65 13.25
C ARG A 193 -4.11 -0.88 13.44
N GLU A 194 -4.11 0.42 13.17
CA GLU A 194 -5.32 1.25 13.25
C GLU A 194 -6.43 0.76 12.31
N VAL A 195 -6.08 0.43 11.05
CA VAL A 195 -7.03 -0.11 10.09
C VAL A 195 -7.57 -1.47 10.55
N ALA A 196 -6.70 -2.37 11.01
CA ALA A 196 -7.11 -3.68 11.53
C ALA A 196 -8.07 -3.54 12.72
N GLU A 197 -7.78 -2.65 13.67
CA GLU A 197 -8.68 -2.36 14.81
C GLU A 197 -10.02 -1.79 14.36
N MET A 198 -10.01 -0.87 13.38
CA MET A 198 -11.23 -0.29 12.82
C MET A 198 -12.11 -1.37 12.19
N LEU A 199 -11.52 -2.23 11.34
CA LEU A 199 -12.24 -3.35 10.71
C LEU A 199 -12.80 -4.33 11.76
N GLN A 200 -12.03 -4.61 12.81
CA GLN A 200 -12.48 -5.45 13.92
C GLN A 200 -13.67 -4.83 14.68
N ARG A 201 -13.63 -3.52 14.97
CA ARG A 201 -14.75 -2.80 15.60
C ARG A 201 -16.00 -2.84 14.74
N PHE A 202 -15.87 -2.67 13.43
CA PHE A 202 -16.99 -2.80 12.49
C PHE A 202 -17.61 -4.21 12.52
N LYS A 203 -16.77 -5.25 12.52
CA LYS A 203 -17.23 -6.65 12.62
C LYS A 203 -18.00 -6.89 13.91
N LEU A 204 -17.52 -6.35 15.04
CA LEU A 204 -18.18 -6.48 16.35
C LEU A 204 -19.50 -5.71 16.42
N GLN A 205 -19.58 -4.49 15.89
CA GLN A 205 -20.82 -3.72 15.85
C GLN A 205 -21.92 -4.44 15.05
N ARG A 206 -21.55 -5.09 13.95
CA ARG A 206 -22.50 -5.88 13.14
C ARG A 206 -22.98 -7.15 13.84
N LEU A 207 -22.09 -7.87 14.51
CA LEU A 207 -22.48 -9.02 15.34
C LEU A 207 -23.44 -8.63 16.47
N LYS A 208 -23.28 -7.42 17.04
CA LYS A 208 -24.22 -6.90 18.03
C LYS A 208 -25.57 -6.57 17.39
N HIS A 209 -25.59 -5.85 16.26
CA HIS A 209 -26.83 -5.54 15.56
C HIS A 209 -27.59 -6.80 15.06
N SER A 210 -26.89 -7.83 14.57
CA SER A 210 -27.55 -9.07 14.13
C SER A 210 -28.19 -9.84 15.29
N LYS A 211 -27.54 -9.86 16.47
CA LYS A 211 -28.12 -10.44 17.69
C LYS A 211 -29.32 -9.66 18.20
N THR A 212 -29.29 -8.33 18.15
CA THR A 212 -30.41 -7.49 18.58
C THR A 212 -31.62 -7.67 17.66
N VAL A 213 -31.42 -7.79 16.35
CA VAL A 213 -32.51 -8.05 15.39
C VAL A 213 -33.11 -9.45 15.57
N HIS A 214 -32.31 -10.46 15.94
CA HIS A 214 -32.83 -11.79 16.26
C HIS A 214 -33.66 -11.82 17.54
N HIS A 215 -33.24 -11.11 18.59
CA HIS A 215 -33.94 -11.11 19.87
C HIS A 215 -35.28 -10.35 19.85
N VAL A 216 -35.42 -9.35 18.98
CA VAL A 216 -36.70 -8.67 18.73
C VAL A 216 -37.68 -9.56 17.95
N ARG A 217 -37.18 -10.55 17.20
CA ARG A 217 -38.00 -11.46 16.39
C ARG A 217 -38.47 -12.70 17.17
N GLU A 218 -37.84 -13.03 18.30
CA GLU A 218 -38.26 -14.11 19.20
C GLU A 218 -39.21 -13.63 20.32
N ASN A 219 -39.33 -12.32 20.53
CA ASN A 219 -40.16 -11.70 21.56
C ASN A 219 -41.41 -10.96 20.99
N ALA A 220 -41.71 -11.16 19.71
CA ALA A 220 -42.89 -10.64 19.01
C ALA A 220 -43.69 -11.80 18.41
#